data_AF-A0A9E4GWP0-F1
#
_entry.id   AF-A0A9E4GWP0-F1
#
_cell.length_a   1.000
_cell.length_b   1.000
_cell.length_c   1.000
_cell.angle_alpha   90.00
_cell.angle_beta   90.00
_cell.angle_gamma   90.00
#
_symmetry.space_group_name_H-M   'P 1'
#
loop_
_entity.id
_entity.type
_entity.pdbx_description
1 polymer ?
#
loop_
_entity_poly.entity_id
_entity_poly.type
_entity_poly.pdbx_seq_one_letter_code
_entity_poly.pdbx_strand_id
1 'polypeptide(L)'
;MSAQSHRGRIIKSTKAQAIFAWGFVGAVWLACGLHIFSKHPEIPIDSVKGLRFFTVDTGLAVFVLGGAHYYLQLGLMKILDRINIDPGNKSSMMRLNRAGLLMIFLEIVVIYQAAQLIFRTFIL
;
A
#
# COMPACT_ATOMS: atom_id res chain seq x y z
N MET A 1 -33.27 9.10 -11.00
CA MET A 1 -32.06 9.21 -10.15
C MET A 1 -31.09 10.18 -10.81
N SER A 2 -30.87 11.36 -10.23
CA SER A 2 -30.09 12.43 -10.87
C SER A 2 -28.58 12.13 -10.84
N ALA A 3 -27.87 12.44 -11.93
CA ALA A 3 -26.43 12.25 -12.10
C ALA A 3 -25.57 12.84 -10.96
N GLN A 4 -26.12 13.80 -10.22
CA GLN A 4 -25.52 14.42 -9.04
C GLN A 4 -25.34 13.44 -7.87
N SER A 5 -26.30 12.52 -7.66
CA SER A 5 -26.22 11.46 -6.62
C SER A 5 -25.14 10.43 -6.94
N HIS A 6 -24.94 10.13 -8.22
CA HIS A 6 -23.95 9.16 -8.68
C HIS A 6 -22.53 9.73 -8.58
N ARG A 7 -22.34 11.01 -8.96
CA ARG A 7 -21.04 11.70 -8.88
C ARG A 7 -20.55 11.86 -7.43
N GLY A 8 -21.46 12.22 -6.52
CA GLY A 8 -21.13 12.36 -5.10
C GLY A 8 -20.72 11.04 -4.43
N ARG A 9 -21.27 9.91 -4.88
CA ARG A 9 -20.92 8.57 -4.38
C ARG A 9 -19.54 8.11 -4.88
N ILE A 10 -19.24 8.36 -6.16
CA ILE A 10 -17.94 8.04 -6.76
C ILE A 10 -16.82 8.81 -6.03
N ILE A 11 -16.96 10.12 -5.87
CA ILE A 11 -15.94 10.98 -5.22
C ILE A 11 -15.66 10.56 -3.77
N LYS A 12 -16.70 10.17 -3.01
CA LYS A 12 -16.51 9.65 -1.64
C LYS A 12 -15.76 8.33 -1.63
N SER A 13 -16.05 7.42 -2.56
CA SER A 13 -15.35 6.13 -2.66
C SER A 13 -13.88 6.29 -3.08
N THR A 14 -13.59 7.20 -4.01
CA THR A 14 -12.21 7.44 -4.49
C THR A 14 -11.34 8.06 -3.40
N LYS A 15 -11.89 9.00 -2.60
CA LYS A 15 -11.17 9.59 -1.47
C LYS A 15 -10.88 8.55 -0.38
N ALA A 16 -11.86 7.70 -0.05
CA ALA A 16 -11.67 6.63 0.93
C ALA A 16 -10.60 5.63 0.47
N GLN A 17 -10.59 5.29 -0.83
CA GLN A 17 -9.58 4.41 -1.41
C GLN A 17 -8.18 5.01 -1.38
N ALA A 18 -8.04 6.31 -1.67
CA ALA A 18 -6.75 7.01 -1.57
C ALA A 18 -6.24 7.10 -0.13
N ILE A 19 -7.12 7.37 0.84
CA ILE A 19 -6.75 7.41 2.26
C ILE A 19 -6.30 6.02 2.73
N PHE A 20 -7.03 4.97 2.34
CA PHE A 20 -6.65 3.60 2.65
C PHE A 20 -5.30 3.23 2.02
N ALA A 21 -5.08 3.58 0.75
CA ALA A 21 -3.82 3.33 0.05
C ALA A 21 -2.61 3.90 0.80
N TRP A 22 -2.68 5.18 1.17
CA TRP A 22 -1.56 5.88 1.79
C TRP A 22 -1.37 5.46 3.25
N GLY A 23 -2.48 5.27 3.98
CA GLY A 23 -2.45 4.78 5.36
C GLY A 23 -1.89 3.36 5.46
N PHE A 24 -2.29 2.46 4.54
CA PHE A 24 -1.80 1.09 4.48
C PHE A 24 -0.29 1.06 4.23
N VAL A 25 0.19 1.75 3.19
CA VAL A 25 1.62 1.80 2.87
C VAL A 25 2.43 2.35 4.04
N GLY A 26 1.96 3.42 4.70
CA GLY A 26 2.64 3.98 5.86
C GLY A 26 2.75 2.98 7.01
N ALA A 27 1.66 2.29 7.34
CA ALA A 27 1.65 1.28 8.39
C ALA A 27 2.60 0.11 8.07
N VAL A 28 2.58 -0.38 6.82
CA VAL A 28 3.48 -1.47 6.39
C VAL A 28 4.93 -1.03 6.40
N TRP A 29 5.23 0.19 5.95
CA TRP A 29 6.58 0.75 6.00
C TRP A 29 7.13 0.81 7.42
N LEU A 30 6.34 1.33 8.36
CA LEU A 30 6.73 1.41 9.78
C LEU A 30 6.95 0.03 10.39
N ALA A 31 6.06 -0.94 10.11
CA ALA A 31 6.21 -2.31 10.60
C ALA A 31 7.46 -2.99 10.03
N CYS A 32 7.72 -2.83 8.73
CA CYS A 32 8.93 -3.32 8.07
C CYS A 32 10.19 -2.66 8.64
N GLY A 33 10.16 -1.34 8.83
CA GLY A 33 11.22 -0.56 9.44
C GLY A 33 11.57 -1.06 10.83
N LEU A 34 10.59 -1.18 11.71
CA LEU A 34 10.79 -1.69 13.07
C LEU A 34 11.38 -3.11 13.08
N HIS A 35 10.92 -3.97 12.17
CA HIS A 35 11.48 -5.33 12.01
C HIS A 35 12.93 -5.33 11.48
N ILE A 36 13.31 -4.35 10.66
CA ILE A 36 14.70 -4.22 10.19
C ILE A 36 15.58 -3.73 11.34
N PHE A 37 15.17 -2.68 12.06
CA PHE A 37 15.90 -2.17 13.22
C PHE A 37 16.03 -3.20 14.34
N SER A 38 15.02 -4.05 14.58
CA SER A 38 15.12 -5.12 15.59
C SER A 38 16.18 -6.17 15.27
N LYS A 39 16.54 -6.34 13.98
CA LYS A 39 17.64 -7.21 13.54
C LYS A 39 19.01 -6.55 13.60
N HIS A 40 19.05 -5.23 13.85
CA HIS A 40 20.26 -4.42 13.90
C HIS A 40 20.34 -3.65 15.24
N PRO A 41 20.46 -4.37 16.38
CA PRO A 41 20.49 -3.74 17.71
C PRO A 41 21.67 -2.78 17.92
N GLU A 42 22.71 -2.87 17.09
CA GLU A 42 23.85 -1.97 17.08
C GLU A 42 23.52 -0.54 16.61
N ILE A 43 22.37 -0.32 15.95
CA ILE A 43 21.92 0.99 15.52
C ILE A 43 20.78 1.46 16.44
N PRO A 44 21.01 2.48 17.28
CA PRO A 44 19.96 3.03 18.14
C PRO A 44 18.84 3.65 17.30
N ILE A 45 17.57 3.35 17.63
CA ILE A 45 16.39 3.90 16.95
C ILE A 45 16.30 5.42 17.12
N ASP A 46 16.79 5.92 18.25
CA ASP A 46 16.93 7.33 18.64
C ASP A 46 18.10 8.05 17.94
N SER A 47 18.90 7.35 17.13
CA SER A 47 19.91 7.99 16.30
C SER A 47 19.28 8.91 15.25
N VAL A 48 20.02 9.96 14.84
CA VAL A 48 19.59 10.88 13.76
C VAL A 48 19.23 10.12 12.47
N LYS A 49 19.93 9.01 12.21
CA LYS A 49 19.65 8.12 11.06
C LYS A 49 18.31 7.40 11.23
N GLY A 50 18.02 6.85 12.41
CA GLY A 50 16.74 6.23 12.74
C GLY A 50 15.58 7.22 12.66
N LEU A 51 15.76 8.41 13.25
CA LEU A 51 14.76 9.47 13.20
C LEU A 51 14.45 9.88 11.75
N ARG A 52 15.47 10.05 10.89
CA ARG A 52 15.27 10.35 9.47
C ARG A 52 14.49 9.24 8.76
N PHE A 53 14.82 7.98 9.02
CA PHE A 53 14.16 6.84 8.39
C PHE A 53 12.66 6.78 8.73
N PHE A 54 12.33 6.95 10.01
CA PHE A 54 10.94 6.87 10.46
C PHE A 54 10.11 8.12 10.13
N THR A 55 10.74 9.26 9.86
CA THR A 55 10.03 10.51 9.54
C THR A 55 10.06 10.83 8.04
N VAL A 56 11.23 11.16 7.50
CA VAL A 56 11.42 11.61 6.12
C VAL A 56 11.20 10.47 5.14
N ASP A 57 11.85 9.32 5.37
CA ASP A 57 11.77 8.21 4.42
C ASP A 57 10.38 7.55 4.45
N THR A 58 9.72 7.50 5.62
CA THR A 58 8.29 7.14 5.71
C THR A 58 7.41 8.09 4.89
N GLY A 59 7.60 9.41 5.00
CA GLY A 59 6.81 10.38 4.24
C GLY A 59 6.98 10.20 2.72
N LEU A 60 8.22 10.00 2.28
CA LEU A 60 8.53 9.75 0.87
C LEU A 60 7.94 8.41 0.40
N ALA A 61 8.08 7.35 1.21
CA ALA A 61 7.54 6.03 0.90
C ALA A 61 6.02 6.05 0.79
N VAL A 62 5.33 6.71 1.72
CA VAL A 62 3.87 6.88 1.67
C VAL A 62 3.46 7.61 0.40
N PHE A 63 4.19 8.63 -0.02
CA PHE A 63 3.85 9.37 -1.23
C PHE A 63 4.10 8.55 -2.51
N VAL A 64 5.28 7.96 -2.64
CA VAL A 64 5.70 7.23 -3.85
C VAL A 64 4.99 5.89 -3.95
N LEU A 65 5.08 5.04 -2.92
CA LEU A 65 4.48 3.71 -2.90
C LEU A 65 2.97 3.80 -2.72
N GLY A 66 2.45 4.75 -1.92
CA GLY A 66 1.00 4.97 -1.80
C GLY A 66 0.39 5.48 -3.10
N GLY A 67 1.10 6.32 -3.86
CA GLY A 67 0.72 6.69 -5.21
C GLY A 67 0.69 5.49 -6.15
N ALA A 68 1.76 4.68 -6.16
CA ALA A 68 1.83 3.45 -6.96
C ALA A 68 0.69 2.47 -6.62
N HIS A 69 0.44 2.22 -5.33
CA HIS A 69 -0.67 1.40 -4.85
C HIS A 69 -2.01 1.89 -5.35
N TYR A 70 -2.27 3.19 -5.24
CA TYR A 70 -3.52 3.79 -5.70
C TYR A 70 -3.76 3.55 -7.20
N TYR A 71 -2.75 3.77 -8.05
CA TYR A 71 -2.87 3.52 -9.49
C TYR A 71 -3.03 2.03 -9.80
N LEU A 72 -2.36 1.16 -9.05
CA LEU A 72 -2.43 -0.28 -9.22
C LEU A 72 -3.82 -0.82 -8.87
N GLN A 73 -4.41 -0.35 -7.75
CA GLN A 73 -5.80 -0.65 -7.40
C GLN A 73 -6.78 -0.13 -8.46
N LEU A 74 -6.58 1.10 -8.95
CA LEU A 74 -7.47 1.69 -9.95
C LEU A 74 -7.39 0.96 -11.31
N GLY A 75 -6.20 0.48 -11.68
CA GLY A 75 -5.99 -0.39 -12.84
C GLY A 75 -6.67 -1.74 -12.67
N LEU A 76 -6.53 -2.36 -11.49
CA LEU A 76 -7.16 -3.65 -11.19
C LEU A 76 -8.68 -3.55 -11.28
N MET A 77 -9.29 -2.50 -10.70
CA MET A 77 -10.74 -2.29 -10.78
C MET A 77 -11.21 -2.15 -12.23
N LYS A 78 -10.48 -1.42 -13.07
CA LYS A 78 -10.80 -1.31 -14.51
C LYS A 78 -10.69 -2.65 -15.26
N ILE A 79 -9.72 -3.48 -14.90
CA ILE A 79 -9.56 -4.81 -15.48
C ILE A 79 -10.72 -5.71 -15.04
N LEU A 80 -11.10 -5.65 -13.77
CA LEU A 80 -12.22 -6.41 -13.22
C LEU A 80 -13.55 -6.05 -13.86
N ASP A 81 -13.81 -4.76 -14.08
CA ASP A 81 -14.99 -4.28 -14.81
C ASP A 81 -15.05 -4.83 -16.24
N ARG A 82 -13.89 -5.06 -16.89
CA ARG A 82 -13.84 -5.64 -18.24
C ARG A 82 -14.07 -7.16 -18.26
N ILE A 83 -13.75 -7.87 -17.20
CA ILE A 83 -13.84 -9.34 -17.16
C ILE A 83 -15.28 -9.81 -16.87
N ASN A 84 -16.22 -8.88 -16.62
CA ASN A 84 -17.64 -9.13 -16.37
C ASN A 84 -17.86 -10.32 -15.41
N ILE A 85 -17.20 -10.25 -14.25
CA ILE A 85 -17.31 -11.27 -13.21
C ILE A 85 -18.74 -11.25 -12.68
N ASP A 86 -19.51 -12.29 -13.01
CA ASP A 86 -20.87 -12.46 -12.50
C ASP A 86 -20.82 -12.57 -10.95
N PRO A 87 -21.39 -11.60 -10.22
CA PRO A 87 -21.38 -11.60 -8.76
C PRO A 87 -22.18 -12.77 -8.16
N GLY A 88 -23.03 -13.44 -8.95
CA GLY A 88 -23.72 -14.67 -8.55
C GLY A 88 -22.83 -15.93 -8.57
N ASN A 89 -21.68 -15.89 -9.24
CA ASN A 89 -20.78 -17.04 -9.35
C ASN A 89 -19.74 -17.06 -8.22
N LYS A 90 -20.03 -17.88 -7.20
CA LYS A 90 -19.18 -18.08 -6.01
C LYS A 90 -17.73 -18.46 -6.35
N SER A 91 -17.49 -19.16 -7.47
CA SER A 91 -16.14 -19.55 -7.91
C SER A 91 -15.32 -18.36 -8.42
N SER A 92 -15.95 -17.46 -9.18
CA SER A 92 -15.28 -16.27 -9.72
C SER A 92 -14.98 -15.25 -8.62
N MET A 93 -15.89 -15.10 -7.65
CA MET A 93 -15.67 -14.28 -6.45
C MET A 93 -14.54 -14.83 -5.56
N MET A 94 -14.44 -16.15 -5.41
CA MET A 94 -13.31 -16.77 -4.68
C MET A 94 -11.97 -16.54 -5.39
N ARG A 95 -11.91 -16.65 -6.72
CA ARG A 95 -10.70 -16.36 -7.49
C ARG A 95 -10.29 -14.90 -7.37
N LEU A 96 -11.25 -13.99 -7.39
CA LEU A 96 -11.03 -12.57 -7.20
C LEU A 96 -10.45 -12.26 -5.82
N ASN A 97 -11.04 -12.81 -4.75
CA ASN A 97 -10.52 -12.62 -3.39
C ASN A 97 -9.08 -13.15 -3.25
N ARG A 98 -8.77 -14.31 -3.85
CA ARG A 98 -7.40 -14.85 -3.86
C ARG A 98 -6.42 -13.94 -4.60
N ALA A 99 -6.81 -13.40 -5.75
CA ALA A 99 -5.97 -12.47 -6.51
C ALA A 99 -5.73 -11.16 -5.76
N GLY A 100 -6.76 -10.62 -5.10
CA GLY A 100 -6.63 -9.43 -4.25
C GLY A 100 -5.68 -9.66 -3.08
N LEU A 101 -5.80 -10.81 -2.39
CA LEU A 101 -4.91 -11.16 -1.29
C LEU A 101 -3.46 -11.36 -1.74
N LEU A 102 -3.25 -11.98 -2.91
CA LEU A 102 -1.93 -12.13 -3.51
C LEU A 102 -1.28 -10.77 -3.81
N MET A 103 -2.05 -9.81 -4.35
CA MET A 103 -1.52 -8.47 -4.59
C MET A 103 -1.10 -7.76 -3.31
N ILE A 104 -1.91 -7.84 -2.26
CA ILE A 104 -1.54 -7.26 -0.95
C ILE A 104 -0.25 -7.88 -0.44
N PHE A 105 -0.09 -9.21 -0.57
CA PHE A 105 1.13 -9.88 -0.15
C PHE A 105 2.36 -9.45 -0.96
N LEU A 106 2.24 -9.41 -2.29
CA LEU A 106 3.31 -8.95 -3.18
C LEU A 106 3.72 -7.51 -2.86
N GLU A 107 2.76 -6.65 -2.55
CA GLU A 107 3.03 -5.29 -2.18
C GLU A 107 3.82 -5.18 -0.87
N ILE A 108 3.42 -5.93 0.17
CA ILE A 108 4.18 -5.97 1.43
C ILE A 108 5.63 -6.39 1.17
N VAL A 109 5.86 -7.37 0.28
CA VAL A 109 7.20 -7.80 -0.11
C VAL A 109 7.97 -6.67 -0.80
N VAL A 110 7.35 -5.94 -1.72
CA VAL A 110 7.99 -4.80 -2.40
C VAL A 110 8.32 -3.68 -1.40
N ILE A 111 7.40 -3.34 -0.51
CA ILE A 111 7.61 -2.34 0.54
C ILE A 111 8.76 -2.76 1.46
N TYR A 112 8.80 -4.03 1.87
CA TYR A 112 9.89 -4.56 2.70
C TYR A 112 11.24 -4.45 1.99
N GLN A 113 11.32 -4.85 0.71
CA GLN A 113 12.56 -4.76 -0.06
C GLN A 113 13.03 -3.30 -0.23
N ALA A 114 12.10 -2.38 -0.49
CA ALA A 114 12.40 -0.96 -0.58
C ALA A 114 12.92 -0.41 0.76
N ALA A 115 12.25 -0.74 1.87
CA ALA A 115 12.69 -0.36 3.22
C ALA A 115 14.08 -0.92 3.54
N GLN A 116 14.35 -2.18 3.18
CA GLN A 116 15.64 -2.82 3.38
C GLN A 116 16.75 -2.17 2.52
N LEU A 117 16.44 -1.80 1.28
CA LEU A 117 17.37 -1.10 0.40
C LEU A 117 17.74 0.27 0.96
N ILE A 118 16.75 1.06 1.38
CA ILE A 118 16.96 2.38 2.00
C ILE A 118 17.79 2.24 3.28
N PHE A 119 17.44 1.29 4.14
CA PHE A 119 18.18 1.02 5.38
C PHE A 119 19.65 0.70 5.10
N ARG A 120 19.93 -0.19 4.13
CA ARG A 120 21.30 -0.55 3.75
C ARG A 120 22.10 0.59 3.11
N THR A 121 21.44 1.51 2.42
CA THR A 121 22.12 2.56 1.65
C THR A 121 22.43 3.79 2.49
N PHE A 122 21.54 4.11 3.44
CA PHE A 122 21.61 5.39 4.18
C PHE A 122 21.84 5.22 5.68
N ILE A 123 21.68 4.01 6.23
CA ILE A 123 21.82 3.78 7.68
C ILE A 123 23.07 2.97 8.01
N LEU A 124 23.22 1.78 7.43
CA LEU A 124 24.45 0.97 7.47
C LEU A 124 25.59 1.71 6.76
#